data_AF-A0A7V6A2E2-F1
#
_entry.id   AF-A0A7V6A2E2-F1
#
_cell.length_a   1.000
_cell.length_b   1.000
_cell.length_c   1.000
_cell.angle_alpha   90.00
_cell.angle_beta   90.00
_cell.angle_gamma   90.00
#
_symmetry.space_group_name_H-M   'P 1'
#
loop_
_entity.id
_entity.type
_entity.pdbx_description
1 polymer ?
#
loop_
_entity_poly.entity_id
_entity_poly.type
_entity_poly.pdbx_seq_one_letter_code
_entity_poly.pdbx_strand_id
1 'polypeptide(L)'
;MAKSLSVKEVSLTYAAGALGGLVNGLALWLFGLVGINQLLGVALAPAFAKPFIYNRLVWGAIWGWLFLLPFPRLSYISRGLIYSLAPSLVQIFIVFPLVLHKGVGGMELGHLTPLLVLFYNAIWGVVTAIWLQWSRSSA
;
A
#
# COMPACT_ATOMS: atom_id res chain seq x y z
N MET A 1 -14.23 25.27 5.11
CA MET A 1 -14.85 25.19 3.77
C MET A 1 -14.44 23.85 3.17
N ALA A 2 -15.37 22.88 3.05
CA ALA A 2 -15.07 21.62 2.40
C ALA A 2 -14.86 21.90 0.90
N LYS A 3 -13.66 21.65 0.39
CA LYS A 3 -13.37 21.78 -1.04
C LYS A 3 -14.27 20.79 -1.79
N SER A 4 -14.99 21.24 -2.81
CA SER A 4 -15.79 20.34 -3.63
C SER A 4 -14.86 19.34 -4.33
N LEU A 5 -15.20 18.06 -4.22
CA LEU A 5 -14.37 16.97 -4.67
C LEU A 5 -14.43 16.92 -6.21
N SER A 6 -13.33 17.26 -6.88
CA SER A 6 -13.30 17.34 -8.35
C SER A 6 -13.02 15.97 -8.98
N VAL A 7 -13.59 15.70 -10.16
CA VAL A 7 -13.25 14.52 -10.98
C VAL A 7 -11.74 14.43 -11.21
N LYS A 8 -11.05 15.57 -11.38
CA LYS A 8 -9.59 15.62 -11.51
C LYS A 8 -8.89 15.04 -10.26
N GLU A 9 -9.38 15.37 -9.06
CA GLU A 9 -8.79 14.92 -7.80
C GLU A 9 -9.04 13.42 -7.58
N VAL A 10 -10.23 12.93 -7.92
CA VAL A 10 -10.57 11.50 -7.85
C VAL A 10 -9.68 10.69 -8.78
N SER A 11 -9.59 11.09 -10.06
CA SER A 11 -8.78 10.39 -11.06
C SER A 11 -7.29 10.41 -10.70
N LEU A 12 -6.78 11.56 -10.22
CA LEU A 12 -5.38 11.70 -9.86
C LEU A 12 -5.00 10.86 -8.63
N THR A 13 -5.84 10.84 -7.60
CA THR A 13 -5.59 10.01 -6.39
C THR A 13 -5.70 8.52 -6.68
N TYR A 14 -6.60 8.11 -7.58
CA TYR A 14 -6.67 6.74 -8.08
C TYR A 14 -5.36 6.34 -8.79
N ALA A 15 -4.91 7.15 -9.77
CA ALA A 15 -3.68 6.88 -10.51
C ALA A 15 -2.44 6.84 -9.60
N ALA A 16 -2.35 7.77 -8.65
CA ALA A 16 -1.27 7.80 -7.65
C ALA A 16 -1.25 6.53 -6.78
N GLY A 17 -2.43 6.12 -6.30
CA GLY A 17 -2.57 4.89 -5.50
C GLY A 17 -2.24 3.63 -6.31
N ALA A 18 -2.59 3.59 -7.59
CA ALA A 18 -2.25 2.48 -8.50
C ALA A 18 -0.73 2.34 -8.64
N LEU A 19 -0.03 3.46 -8.87
CA LEU A 19 1.44 3.48 -8.93
C LEU A 19 2.06 3.06 -7.60
N GLY A 20 1.57 3.61 -6.48
CA GLY A 20 1.99 3.16 -5.15
C GLY A 20 1.81 1.67 -4.95
N GLY A 21 0.70 1.11 -5.46
CA GLY A 21 0.36 -0.31 -5.37
C GLY A 21 1.35 -1.17 -6.15
N LEU A 22 1.67 -0.74 -7.36
CA LEU A 22 2.67 -1.38 -8.19
C LEU A 22 4.04 -1.39 -7.53
N VAL A 23 4.51 -0.25 -7.00
CA VAL A 23 5.82 -0.15 -6.35
C VAL A 23 5.88 -0.99 -5.06
N ASN A 24 4.81 -1.00 -4.27
CA ASN A 24 4.65 -1.93 -3.14
C ASN A 24 4.78 -3.39 -3.56
N GLY A 25 4.08 -3.79 -4.64
CA GLY A 25 4.13 -5.14 -5.17
C GLY A 25 5.52 -5.52 -5.68
N LEU A 26 6.18 -4.60 -6.39
CA LEU A 26 7.54 -4.79 -6.90
C LEU A 26 8.55 -4.92 -5.75
N ALA A 27 8.47 -4.05 -4.73
CA ALA A 27 9.33 -4.14 -3.55
C ALA A 27 9.17 -5.50 -2.85
N LEU A 28 7.92 -5.93 -2.64
CA LEU A 28 7.65 -7.22 -2.04
C LEU A 28 8.21 -8.39 -2.86
N TRP A 29 7.98 -8.36 -4.18
CA TRP A 29 8.45 -9.41 -5.06
C TRP A 29 9.99 -9.45 -5.12
N LEU A 30 10.66 -8.30 -5.24
CA LEU A 30 12.11 -8.21 -5.25
C LEU A 30 12.70 -8.77 -3.94
N PHE A 31 12.16 -8.39 -2.79
CA PHE A 31 12.62 -8.88 -1.49
C PHE A 31 12.44 -10.40 -1.35
N GLY A 32 11.35 -10.95 -1.91
CA GLY A 32 11.14 -12.39 -1.98
C GLY A 32 12.11 -13.10 -2.95
N LEU A 33 12.46 -12.46 -4.07
CA LEU A 33 13.40 -12.98 -5.07
C LEU A 33 14.84 -13.03 -4.53
N VAL A 34 15.28 -11.98 -3.82
CA VAL A 34 16.65 -11.90 -3.27
C VAL A 34 16.82 -12.57 -1.90
N GLY A 35 15.75 -13.15 -1.35
CA GLY A 35 15.82 -13.91 -0.09
C GLY A 35 15.64 -13.09 1.20
N ILE A 36 15.38 -11.78 1.13
CA ILE A 36 15.28 -10.92 2.34
C ILE A 36 14.11 -11.36 3.23
N ASN A 37 12.95 -11.69 2.65
CA ASN A 37 11.80 -12.14 3.44
C ASN A 37 12.13 -13.44 4.19
N GLN A 38 12.84 -14.37 3.53
CA GLN A 38 13.26 -15.64 4.10
C GLN A 38 14.33 -15.46 5.18
N LEU A 39 15.28 -14.54 4.99
CA LEU A 39 16.26 -14.16 6.02
C LEU A 39 15.58 -13.64 7.30
N LEU A 40 14.43 -13.00 7.17
CA LEU A 40 13.61 -12.55 8.29
C LEU A 40 12.66 -13.64 8.85
N GLY A 41 12.78 -14.88 8.37
CA GLY A 41 11.91 -16.00 8.76
C GLY A 41 10.48 -15.86 8.27
N VAL A 42 10.25 -15.08 7.18
CA VAL A 42 8.93 -14.81 6.63
C VAL A 42 8.74 -15.45 5.25
N ALA A 43 7.76 -16.35 5.15
CA ALA A 43 7.38 -17.08 3.94
C ALA A 43 6.45 -16.28 3.01
N LEU A 44 6.75 -15.01 2.77
CA LEU A 44 5.94 -14.11 1.96
C LEU A 44 6.61 -13.89 0.60
N ALA A 45 6.33 -14.79 -0.35
CA ALA A 45 6.95 -14.84 -1.67
C ALA A 45 5.89 -15.03 -2.77
N PRO A 46 5.17 -13.96 -3.17
CA PRO A 46 4.17 -14.07 -4.22
C PRO A 46 4.84 -14.29 -5.59
N ALA A 47 4.23 -15.13 -6.42
CA ALA A 47 4.65 -15.28 -7.81
C ALA A 47 4.36 -13.98 -8.60
N PHE A 48 5.32 -13.54 -9.42
CA PHE A 48 5.14 -12.39 -10.30
C PHE A 48 4.27 -12.77 -11.50
N ALA A 49 2.97 -12.86 -11.24
CA ALA A 49 1.95 -13.27 -12.20
C ALA A 49 0.90 -12.17 -12.41
N LYS A 50 0.14 -12.26 -13.50
CA LYS A 50 -0.92 -11.29 -13.84
C LYS A 50 -1.90 -11.04 -12.68
N PRO A 51 -2.38 -12.06 -11.93
CA PRO A 51 -3.30 -11.82 -10.80
C PRO A 51 -2.67 -10.99 -9.68
N PHE A 52 -1.36 -11.18 -9.41
CA PHE A 52 -0.64 -10.40 -8.41
C PHE A 52 -0.54 -8.93 -8.82
N ILE A 53 -0.14 -8.66 -10.06
CA ILE A 53 -0.01 -7.29 -10.58
C ILE A 53 -1.37 -6.60 -10.61
N TYR A 54 -2.41 -7.27 -11.11
CA TYR A 54 -3.78 -6.75 -11.13
C TYR A 54 -4.27 -6.38 -9.73
N ASN A 55 -4.07 -7.28 -8.76
CA ASN A 55 -4.44 -7.03 -7.36
C ASN A 55 -3.75 -5.76 -6.81
N ARG A 56 -2.43 -5.64 -7.01
CA ARG A 56 -1.64 -4.51 -6.52
C ARG A 56 -2.07 -3.18 -7.13
N LEU A 57 -2.34 -3.15 -8.44
CA LEU A 57 -2.82 -1.96 -9.13
C LEU A 57 -4.20 -1.53 -8.62
N VAL A 58 -5.17 -2.46 -8.62
CA VAL A 58 -6.57 -2.13 -8.30
C VAL A 58 -6.73 -1.75 -6.83
N TRP A 59 -6.23 -2.58 -5.91
CA TRP A 59 -6.36 -2.27 -4.49
C TRP A 59 -5.52 -1.07 -4.08
N GLY A 60 -4.31 -0.93 -4.64
CA GLY A 60 -3.50 0.27 -4.43
C GLY A 60 -4.24 1.55 -4.83
N ALA A 61 -4.97 1.52 -5.96
CA ALA A 61 -5.76 2.64 -6.44
C ALA A 61 -6.96 2.96 -5.55
N ILE A 62 -7.72 1.94 -5.11
CA ILE A 62 -8.86 2.10 -4.20
C ILE A 62 -8.42 2.75 -2.89
N TRP A 63 -7.33 2.27 -2.29
CA TRP A 63 -6.77 2.88 -1.08
C TRP A 63 -6.21 4.28 -1.32
N GLY A 64 -5.86 4.61 -2.57
CA GLY A 64 -5.39 5.94 -2.98
C GLY A 64 -6.41 7.04 -2.68
N TRP A 65 -7.70 6.72 -2.66
CA TRP A 65 -8.77 7.66 -2.32
C TRP A 65 -8.74 8.15 -0.87
N LEU A 66 -8.00 7.50 0.04
CA LEU A 66 -7.76 8.05 1.37
C LEU A 66 -7.08 9.43 1.32
N PHE A 67 -6.33 9.73 0.26
CA PHE A 67 -5.70 11.04 0.06
C PHE A 67 -6.67 12.17 -0.31
N LEU A 68 -7.93 11.85 -0.56
CA LEU A 68 -9.01 12.84 -0.68
C LEU A 68 -9.42 13.41 0.69
N LEU A 69 -9.11 12.71 1.79
CA LEU A 69 -9.46 13.17 3.13
C LEU A 69 -8.64 14.43 3.51
N PRO A 70 -9.30 15.48 4.03
CA PRO A 70 -8.66 16.76 4.31
C PRO A 70 -7.93 16.74 5.66
N PHE A 71 -6.67 16.31 5.67
CA PHE A 71 -5.79 16.45 6.83
C PHE A 71 -4.68 17.49 6.56
N PRO A 72 -4.99 18.80 6.68
CA PRO A 72 -4.13 19.88 6.21
C PRO A 72 -2.87 20.11 7.07
N ARG A 73 -2.81 19.59 8.30
CA ARG A 73 -1.69 19.80 9.23
C ARG A 73 -0.52 18.84 9.04
N LEU A 74 -0.65 17.87 8.14
CA LEU A 74 0.35 16.82 7.94
C LEU A 74 1.11 17.03 6.63
N SER A 75 2.42 16.76 6.66
CA SER A 75 3.22 16.69 5.44
C SER A 75 2.69 15.60 4.50
N TYR A 76 2.98 15.70 3.20
CA TYR A 76 2.58 14.69 2.22
C TYR A 76 3.05 13.28 2.62
N ILE A 77 4.31 13.14 3.04
CA ILE A 77 4.89 11.87 3.48
C ILE A 77 4.19 11.35 4.74
N SER A 78 3.96 12.20 5.74
CA SER A 78 3.25 11.82 6.97
C SER A 78 1.83 11.32 6.67
N ARG A 79 1.13 11.97 5.74
CA ARG A 79 -0.18 11.50 5.27
C ARG A 79 -0.09 10.12 4.63
N GLY A 80 0.91 9.89 3.77
CA GLY A 80 1.14 8.59 3.17
C GLY A 80 1.38 7.48 4.18
N LEU A 81 2.24 7.72 5.17
CA LEU A 81 2.48 6.77 6.26
C LEU A 81 1.20 6.48 7.06
N ILE A 82 0.45 7.52 7.45
CA ILE A 82 -0.79 7.34 8.22
C ILE A 82 -1.85 6.60 7.41
N TYR A 83 -2.07 6.98 6.15
CA TYR A 83 -3.07 6.31 5.31
C TYR A 83 -2.68 4.88 4.97
N SER A 84 -1.38 4.55 4.93
CA SER A 84 -0.91 3.18 4.70
C SER A 84 -1.26 2.22 5.85
N LEU A 85 -1.59 2.74 7.03
CA LEU A 85 -2.06 1.92 8.13
C LEU A 85 -3.41 1.26 7.81
N ALA A 86 -4.29 1.93 7.06
CA ALA A 86 -5.60 1.37 6.71
C ALA A 86 -5.52 0.06 5.89
N PRO A 87 -4.83 0.02 4.71
CA PRO A 87 -4.64 -1.25 4.00
C PRO A 87 -3.84 -2.26 4.82
N SER A 88 -2.90 -1.83 5.67
CA SER A 88 -2.15 -2.73 6.54
C SER A 88 -3.03 -3.44 7.56
N LEU A 89 -3.90 -2.69 8.25
CA LEU A 89 -4.84 -3.23 9.23
C LEU A 89 -5.81 -4.21 8.57
N VAL A 90 -6.36 -3.85 7.40
CA VAL A 90 -7.21 -4.75 6.62
C VAL A 90 -6.45 -6.02 6.23
N GLN A 91 -5.20 -5.90 5.78
CA GLN A 91 -4.41 -7.07 5.41
C GLN A 91 -4.14 -7.98 6.62
N ILE A 92 -3.75 -7.41 7.76
CA ILE A 92 -3.39 -8.13 9.00
C ILE A 92 -4.60 -8.80 9.63
N PHE A 93 -5.72 -8.08 9.77
CA PHE A 93 -6.88 -8.54 10.56
C PHE A 93 -8.00 -9.15 9.74
N ILE A 94 -8.04 -8.92 8.43
CA ILE A 94 -9.11 -9.43 7.55
C ILE A 94 -8.53 -10.39 6.52
N VAL A 95 -7.59 -9.94 5.69
CA VAL A 95 -7.12 -10.73 4.53
C VAL A 95 -6.36 -11.98 5.00
N PHE A 96 -5.38 -11.86 5.91
CA PHE A 96 -4.64 -13.03 6.37
C PHE A 96 -5.50 -14.07 7.07
N PRO A 97 -6.32 -13.76 8.09
CA PRO A 97 -7.10 -14.79 8.77
C PRO A 97 -8.29 -15.30 7.96
N LEU A 98 -9.02 -14.42 7.26
CA LEU A 98 -10.32 -14.79 6.66
C LEU A 98 -10.23 -15.20 5.18
N VAL A 99 -9.26 -14.66 4.44
CA VAL A 99 -9.15 -14.90 2.99
C VAL A 99 -8.02 -15.87 2.67
N LEU A 100 -6.85 -15.69 3.30
CA LEU A 100 -5.66 -16.52 3.05
C LEU A 100 -5.49 -17.65 4.07
N HIS A 101 -6.27 -17.65 5.14
CA HIS A 101 -6.21 -18.61 6.25
C HIS A 101 -4.78 -18.82 6.77
N LYS A 102 -4.08 -17.71 7.08
CA LYS A 102 -2.70 -17.66 7.61
C LYS A 102 -2.59 -17.17 9.06
N GLY A 103 -3.71 -17.22 9.78
CA GLY A 103 -3.85 -16.65 11.12
C GLY A 103 -3.88 -15.12 11.15
N VAL A 104 -4.26 -14.56 12.30
CA VAL A 104 -4.28 -13.11 12.54
C VAL A 104 -2.85 -12.57 12.43
N GLY A 105 -2.63 -11.52 11.64
CA GLY A 105 -1.28 -10.98 11.40
C GLY A 105 -0.42 -11.79 10.43
N GLY A 106 -0.93 -12.91 9.90
CA GLY A 106 -0.14 -13.77 9.00
C GLY A 106 0.94 -14.55 9.74
N MET A 107 0.70 -14.92 11.00
CA MET A 107 1.71 -15.55 11.88
C MET A 107 2.18 -16.91 11.36
N GLU A 108 1.37 -17.62 10.58
CA GLU A 108 1.80 -18.85 9.89
C GLU A 108 2.84 -18.58 8.80
N LEU A 109 2.91 -17.36 8.28
CA LEU A 109 3.95 -16.94 7.34
C LEU A 109 5.23 -16.50 8.06
N GLY A 110 5.22 -16.35 9.39
CA GLY A 110 6.36 -15.92 10.20
C GLY A 110 6.03 -14.75 11.11
N HIS A 111 6.67 -14.67 12.28
CA HIS A 111 6.35 -13.69 13.33
C HIS A 111 6.58 -12.22 12.92
N LEU A 112 7.47 -11.95 11.96
CA LEU A 112 7.73 -10.61 11.44
C LEU A 112 6.80 -10.20 10.30
N THR A 113 5.84 -11.05 9.90
CA THR A 113 4.89 -10.77 8.82
C THR A 113 4.13 -9.45 9.01
N PRO A 114 3.56 -9.12 10.20
CA PRO A 114 2.86 -7.85 10.39
C PRO A 114 3.77 -6.64 10.15
N LEU A 115 5.03 -6.71 10.57
CA LEU A 115 6.00 -5.64 10.39
C LEU A 115 6.34 -5.44 8.91
N LEU A 116 6.54 -6.53 8.17
CA LEU A 116 6.75 -6.47 6.73
C LEU A 116 5.53 -5.93 5.98
N VAL A 117 4.32 -6.26 6.41
CA VAL A 117 3.09 -5.67 5.84
C VAL A 117 3.06 -4.17 6.04
N LEU A 118 3.38 -3.68 7.24
CA LEU A 118 3.48 -2.25 7.51
C LEU A 118 4.55 -1.59 6.64
N PHE A 119 5.72 -2.21 6.51
CA PHE A 119 6.81 -1.72 5.69
C PHE A 119 6.43 -1.57 4.21
N TYR A 120 5.87 -2.63 3.59
CA TYR A 120 5.49 -2.56 2.19
C TYR A 120 4.36 -1.56 1.96
N ASN A 121 3.36 -1.49 2.85
CA ASN A 121 2.30 -0.49 2.71
C ASN A 121 2.83 0.93 2.97
N ALA A 122 3.83 1.13 3.82
CA ALA A 122 4.50 2.42 3.96
C ALA A 122 5.15 2.85 2.63
N ILE A 123 5.79 1.92 1.89
CA ILE A 123 6.28 2.19 0.53
C ILE A 123 5.14 2.66 -0.38
N TRP A 124 3.99 1.96 -0.37
CA TRP A 124 2.79 2.38 -1.11
C TRP A 124 2.39 3.82 -0.76
N GLY A 125 2.29 4.12 0.53
CA GLY A 125 1.84 5.42 1.03
C GLY A 125 2.79 6.56 0.65
N VAL A 126 4.10 6.33 0.79
CA VAL A 126 5.14 7.30 0.42
C VAL A 126 5.14 7.58 -1.08
N VAL A 127 5.11 6.54 -1.92
CA VAL A 127 5.09 6.69 -3.38
C VAL A 127 3.83 7.44 -3.83
N THR A 128 2.66 7.06 -3.28
CA THR A 128 1.38 7.75 -3.57
C THR A 128 1.45 9.22 -3.17
N ALA A 129 2.02 9.52 -2.00
CA ALA A 129 2.17 10.88 -1.50
C ALA A 129 3.10 11.74 -2.37
N ILE A 130 4.26 11.20 -2.75
CA ILE A 130 5.25 11.89 -3.60
C ILE A 130 4.65 12.18 -4.97
N TRP A 131 3.98 11.20 -5.58
CA TRP A 131 3.32 11.37 -6.88
C TRP A 131 2.28 12.50 -6.85
N LEU A 132 1.46 12.53 -5.80
CA LEU A 132 0.45 13.58 -5.61
C LEU A 132 1.08 14.95 -5.36
N GLN A 133 2.17 15.01 -4.60
CA GLN A 133 2.89 16.25 -4.35
C GLN A 133 3.43 16.82 -5.66
N TRP A 134 4.14 16.01 -6.46
CA TRP A 134 4.70 16.42 -7.75
C TRP A 134 3.61 16.83 -8.75
N SER A 135 2.55 16.03 -8.86
CA SER A 135 1.44 16.31 -9.80
C SER A 135 0.69 17.59 -9.46
N ARG A 136 0.72 18.04 -8.21
CA ARG A 136 0.08 19.28 -7.75
C ARG A 136 1.00 20.50 -7.79
N SER A 137 2.32 20.31 -7.66
CA SER A 137 3.29 21.40 -7.79
C SER A 137 3.55 21.82 -9.23
N SER A 138 3.30 20.93 -10.19
CA SER A 138 3.49 21.18 -11.62
C SER A 138 2.27 21.77 -12.33
N ALA A 139 1.22 22.15 -11.59
CA ALA A 139 -0.05 22.69 -12.12
C ALA A 139 -0.30 24.07 -11.54
#